data_AF-K1YC89-F1
#
_entry.id   AF-K1YC89-F1
#
_cell.length_a   1.000
_cell.length_b   1.000
_cell.length_c   1.000
_cell.angle_alpha   90.00
_cell.angle_beta   90.00
_cell.angle_gamma   90.00
#
_symmetry.space_group_name_H-M   'P 1'
#
loop_
_entity.id
_entity.type
_entity.pdbx_description
1 polymer ?
#
loop_
_entity_poly.entity_id
_entity_poly.type
_entity_poly.pdbx_seq_one_letter_code
_entity_poly.pdbx_strand_id
1 'polypeptide(L)' 'MAKGKRTYMSCISTESGIMGYITNVQKKNFAPGVKLELRKYDKKLRKHVIFKLKETKH' A
#
# COMPACT_ATOMS: atom_id res chain seq x y z
N MET A 1 -17.15 10.53 16.07
CA MET A 1 -15.99 9.79 15.49
C MET A 1 -15.77 10.23 14.06
N ALA A 2 -15.02 11.32 13.85
CA ALA A 2 -14.67 11.77 12.50
C ALA A 2 -13.73 10.72 11.90
N LYS A 3 -14.30 9.82 11.08
CA LYS A 3 -13.58 8.84 10.28
C LYS A 3 -12.70 9.64 9.33
N GLY A 4 -11.44 9.87 9.73
CA GLY A 4 -10.53 10.76 9.02
C GLY A 4 -10.51 10.39 7.54
N LYS A 5 -10.40 11.39 6.65
CA LYS A 5 -10.44 11.24 5.18
C LYS A 5 -9.31 10.34 4.60
N ARG A 6 -8.53 9.67 5.46
CA ARG A 6 -7.42 8.76 5.14
C ARG A 6 -7.89 7.32 5.23
N THR A 7 -7.64 6.56 4.18
CA THR A 7 -7.90 5.11 4.09
C THR A 7 -6.62 4.35 4.40
N TYR A 8 -6.70 3.31 5.24
CA TYR A 8 -5.60 2.37 5.44
C TYR A 8 -5.49 1.45 4.22
N MET A 9 -4.27 1.29 3.73
CA MET A 9 -3.93 0.46 2.59
C MET A 9 -2.76 -0.44 2.96
N SER A 10 -2.93 -1.73 2.70
CA SER A 10 -1.89 -2.73 2.84
C SER A 10 -1.04 -2.80 1.58
N CYS A 11 0.27 -2.79 1.77
CA CYS A 11 1.27 -2.97 0.71
C CYS A 11 1.53 -4.46 0.53
N ILE A 12 1.16 -4.99 -0.64
CA ILE A 12 1.38 -6.39 -1.00
C ILE A 12 2.52 -6.47 -2.02
N SER A 13 3.56 -7.25 -1.71
CA SER A 13 4.71 -7.46 -2.60
C SER A 13 4.26 -8.12 -3.89
N THR A 14 4.69 -7.59 -5.04
CA THR A 14 4.37 -8.18 -6.35
C THR A 14 5.10 -9.48 -6.61
N GLU A 15 6.24 -9.71 -5.95
CA GLU A 15 7.07 -10.88 -6.20
C GLU A 15 6.85 -11.98 -5.16
N SER A 16 6.77 -11.63 -3.87
CA SER A 16 6.65 -12.63 -2.80
C SER A 16 5.22 -12.85 -2.32
N GLY A 17 4.29 -11.98 -2.71
CA GLY A 17 2.90 -12.00 -2.25
C GLY A 17 2.71 -11.61 -0.78
N ILE A 18 3.77 -11.22 -0.06
CA ILE A 18 3.68 -10.86 1.36
C ILE A 18 3.03 -9.50 1.53
N MET A 19 2.14 -9.41 2.52
CA MET A 19 1.67 -8.14 3.05
C MET A 19 2.73 -7.58 4.02
N GLY A 20 3.62 -6.74 3.50
CA GLY A 20 4.81 -6.30 4.23
C GLY A 20 4.60 -5.05 5.08
N TYR A 21 3.67 -4.18 4.67
CA TYR A 21 3.48 -2.86 5.28
C TYR A 21 2.02 -2.45 5.26
N ILE A 22 1.63 -1.59 6.19
CA ILE A 22 0.34 -0.88 6.21
C ILE A 22 0.64 0.60 6.18
N THR A 23 -0.03 1.34 5.31
CA THR A 23 0.13 2.79 5.16
C THR A 23 -1.22 3.48 5.11
N ASN A 24 -1.26 4.74 5.50
CA ASN A 24 -2.45 5.58 5.40
C ASN A 24 -2.34 6.48 4.16
N VAL A 25 -3.38 6.47 3.33
CA VAL A 25 -3.41 7.25 2.08
C VAL A 25 -4.64 8.13 2.07
N GLN A 26 -4.47 9.39 1.66
CA GLN A 26 -5.59 10.29 1.35
C GLN A 26 -5.88 10.27 -0.15
N LYS A 27 -6.89 9.51 -0.56
CA LYS A 27 -7.22 9.31 -1.99
C LYS A 27 -7.50 10.59 -2.76
N LYS A 28 -7.98 11.65 -2.10
CA LYS A 28 -8.27 12.96 -2.73
C LYS A 28 -7.04 13.62 -3.37
N ASN A 29 -5.85 13.27 -2.92
CA ASN A 29 -4.61 13.87 -3.42
C ASN A 29 -4.11 13.19 -4.70
N PHE A 30 -4.76 12.09 -5.12
CA PHE A 30 -4.37 11.32 -6.29
C PHE A 30 -5.48 11.39 -7.34
N ALA A 31 -5.08 11.38 -8.61
CA ALA A 31 -6.05 11.32 -9.69
C ALA A 31 -6.85 10.01 -9.62
N PRO A 32 -8.15 10.03 -9.95
CA PRO A 32 -8.98 8.83 -9.97
C PRO A 32 -8.39 7.80 -10.95
N GLY A 33 -8.23 6.56 -10.48
CA GLY A 33 -7.69 5.44 -11.29
C GLY A 33 -6.17 5.22 -11.18
N VAL A 34 -5.43 6.08 -10.47
CA VAL A 34 -3.98 5.87 -10.27
C VAL A 34 -3.76 4.68 -9.33
N LYS A 35 -3.05 3.66 -9.83
CA LYS A 35 -2.58 2.53 -9.02
C LYS A 35 -1.39 3.02 -8.18
N LEU A 36 -1.57 3.03 -6.87
CA LEU A 36 -0.50 3.38 -5.94
C LEU A 36 0.46 2.19 -5.82
N GLU A 37 1.68 2.42 -6.26
CA GLU A 37 2.77 1.45 -6.21
C GLU A 37 3.95 2.08 -5.46
N LEU A 38 4.54 1.33 -4.54
CA LEU A 38 5.69 1.78 -3.75
C LEU A 38 6.82 0.77 -3.89
N ARG A 39 8.03 1.24 -4.18
CA ARG A 39 9.22 0.40 -4.12
C ARG A 39 9.72 0.32 -2.68
N LYS A 40 9.65 -0.85 -2.07
CA LYS A 40 10.07 -1.09 -0.68
C LYS A 40 10.87 -2.38 -0.57
N TYR A 41 11.60 -2.50 0.52
CA TYR A 41 12.39 -3.68 0.81
C TYR A 41 11.50 -4.86 1.16
N ASP A 42 11.65 -5.97 0.47
CA ASP A 42 11.01 -7.23 0.81
C ASP A 42 11.94 -8.05 1.70
N LYS A 43 11.53 -8.29 2.95
CA LYS A 43 12.34 -9.03 3.91
C LYS A 43 12.56 -10.50 3.51
N LYS A 44 11.66 -11.09 2.73
CA LYS A 44 11.79 -12.49 2.27
C LYS A 44 12.77 -12.60 1.12
N LEU A 45 12.67 -11.70 0.14
CA LEU A 45 13.54 -11.70 -1.04
C LEU A 45 14.85 -10.93 -0.84
N ARG A 46 14.98 -10.19 0.26
CA ARG A 46 16.13 -9.35 0.62
C ARG A 46 16.52 -8.34 -0.47
N LYS A 47 15.54 -7.83 -1.21
CA LYS A 47 15.73 -6.81 -2.26
C LYS A 47 14.56 -5.86 -2.32
N HIS A 48 14.76 -4.71 -2.99
CA HIS A 48 13.72 -3.72 -3.21
C HIS A 48 12.82 -4.10 -4.38
N VAL A 49 11.56 -4.41 -4.07
CA VAL A 49 10.52 -4.79 -5.04
C VAL A 49 9.37 -3.81 -4.99
N ILE A 50 8.49 -3.91 -5.99
CA ILE A 50 7.28 -3.11 -6.07
C ILE A 50 6.22 -3.74 -5.14
N PHE A 51 5.57 -2.90 -4.35
CA PHE A 51 4.42 -3.25 -3.55
C PHE A 51 3.18 -2.54 -4.10
N LYS A 52 2.12 -3.30 -4.32
CA LYS A 52 0.81 -2.78 -4.72
C LYS A 52 -0.01 -2.47 -3.48
N LEU A 53 -0.62 -1.29 -3.43
CA LEU A 53 -1.47 -0.89 -2.32
C LEU A 53 -2.89 -1.42 -2.54
N LYS A 54 -3.38 -2.21 -1.58
CA LYS A 54 -4.75 -2.73 -1.53
C LYS A 54 -5.46 -2.17 -0.32
N GLU A 55 -6.70 -1.72 -0.50
CA GLU A 55 -7.52 -1.21 0.61
C GLU A 55 -7.74 -2.31 1.64
N THR A 56 -7.55 -1.96 2.90
CA THR A 56 -7.78 -2.87 4.03
C THR A 56 -8.83 -2.24 4.92
N LYS A 57 -9.93 -2.96 5.13
CA LYS A 57 -10.93 -2.56 6.12
C LYS A 57 -10.34 -2.88 7.49
N HIS A 58 -10.06 -1.82 8.24
CA HIS A 58 -9.79 -1.91 9.67
C HIS A 58 -11.11 -1.80 10.44
#